data_AF-A0A9D2IBU6-F1
#
_entry.id   AF-A0A9D2IBU6-F1
#
_cell.length_a   1.000
_cell.length_b   1.000
_cell.length_c   1.000
_cell.angle_alpha   90.00
_cell.angle_beta   90.00
_cell.angle_gamma   90.00
#
_symmetry.space_group_name_H-M   'P 1'
#
loop_
_entity.id
_entity.type
_entity.pdbx_description
1 polymer ?
#
loop_
_entity_poly.entity_id
_entity_poly.type
_entity_poly.pdbx_seq_one_letter_code
_entity_poly.pdbx_strand_id
1 'polypeptide(L)'
;MHKSENPKWLKDPEIQELLQNDAPKIDAEVDLQELFSACHQELTEQQRKRDQLIAFYLTLAGILISVAFADFATTAYKIWIFAFLALLGFGWTVVILRYRIYKEVYWITCRTISALYTVERDKISKELIQAIFYRTMEKRVRGRLKRDKRTNELVSDAKGRKKWSAWRLFKAHFMSAEKIMYTTMALIACVLCGLFFGYCLPYYAGLAVSSSAIIGAVIGVVLYFFFSWLYYYKMCHLYDVVISPSERALNKPYEMAWFLHIYVGGTPKSDAAEPENKSDAA
;
A
#
# COMPACT_ATOMS: atom_id res chain seq x y z
N MET A 1 -5.22 4.36 33.78
CA MET A 1 -6.16 5.42 33.37
C MET A 1 -5.43 6.76 33.36
N HIS A 2 -4.86 7.16 32.22
CA HIS A 2 -4.32 8.51 32.06
C HIS A 2 -5.49 9.48 31.84
N LYS A 3 -5.54 10.59 32.58
CA LYS A 3 -6.39 11.74 32.24
C LYS A 3 -6.04 12.17 30.82
N SER A 4 -6.85 11.74 29.86
CA SER A 4 -6.73 12.11 28.45
C SER A 4 -7.11 13.58 28.35
N GLU A 5 -6.13 14.48 28.21
CA GLU A 5 -6.41 15.80 27.65
C GLU A 5 -7.29 15.63 26.43
N ASN A 6 -8.41 16.37 26.38
CA ASN A 6 -9.34 16.27 25.26
C ASN A 6 -8.57 16.48 23.95
N PRO A 7 -8.51 15.48 23.05
CA PRO A 7 -7.65 15.56 21.88
C PRO A 7 -7.91 16.84 21.09
N LYS A 8 -6.85 17.55 20.66
CA LYS A 8 -6.98 18.83 19.92
C LYS A 8 -7.89 18.74 18.69
N TRP A 9 -8.05 17.56 18.11
CA TRP A 9 -8.91 17.32 16.94
C TRP A 9 -10.41 17.31 17.28
N LEU A 10 -10.80 17.03 18.53
CA LEU A 10 -12.20 17.16 18.96
C LEU A 10 -12.66 18.63 18.98
N LYS A 11 -11.74 19.60 19.10
CA LYS A 11 -12.08 21.04 19.10
C LYS A 11 -12.37 21.60 17.72
N ASP A 12 -12.34 20.76 16.69
CA ASP A 12 -12.52 21.23 15.33
C ASP A 12 -14.00 21.47 15.02
N PRO A 13 -14.34 22.64 14.43
CA PRO A 13 -15.73 23.01 14.18
C PRO A 13 -16.51 21.96 13.37
N GLU A 14 -15.90 21.34 12.36
CA GLU A 14 -16.55 20.32 11.53
C GLU A 14 -16.87 19.04 12.34
N ILE A 15 -15.98 18.65 13.26
CA ILE A 15 -16.20 17.50 14.14
C ILE A 15 -17.22 17.82 15.22
N GLN A 16 -17.19 19.05 15.76
CA GLN A 16 -18.18 19.52 16.73
C GLN A 16 -19.59 19.56 16.12
N GLU A 17 -19.71 20.00 14.86
CA GLU A 17 -20.96 19.98 14.12
C GLU A 17 -21.47 18.55 13.91
N LEU A 18 -20.61 17.62 13.48
CA LEU A 18 -20.98 16.21 13.30
C LEU A 18 -21.36 15.51 14.61
N LEU A 19 -20.77 15.91 15.74
CA LEU A 19 -21.13 15.40 17.07
C LEU A 19 -22.46 15.96 17.59
N GLN A 20 -22.92 17.10 17.05
CA GLN A 20 -24.18 17.75 17.41
C GLN A 20 -25.33 17.37 16.45
N ASN A 21 -25.01 16.84 15.27
CA ASN A 21 -25.99 16.43 14.26
C ASN A 21 -26.68 15.10 14.63
N ASP A 22 -27.99 15.03 14.37
CA ASP A 22 -28.82 13.82 14.49
C ASP A 22 -28.65 12.84 13.31
N ALA A 23 -27.41 12.72 12.79
CA ALA A 23 -27.11 11.74 11.75
C ALA A 23 -27.44 10.31 12.24
N PRO A 24 -27.82 9.38 11.34
CA PRO A 24 -28.14 8.01 11.72
C PRO A 24 -26.96 7.39 12.48
N LYS A 25 -27.19 7.15 13.77
CA LYS A 25 -26.23 6.58 14.71
C LYS A 25 -26.14 5.08 14.45
N ILE A 26 -24.93 4.56 14.55
CA ILE A 26 -24.67 3.16 14.24
C ILE A 26 -25.14 2.30 15.43
N ASP A 27 -25.75 1.15 15.13
CA ASP A 27 -26.27 0.24 16.16
C ASP A 27 -25.22 -0.05 17.23
N ALA A 28 -25.66 0.07 18.49
CA ALA A 28 -24.81 0.04 19.68
C ALA A 28 -24.10 -1.31 19.94
N GLU A 29 -24.28 -2.30 19.07
CA GLU A 29 -23.75 -3.66 19.22
C GLU A 29 -22.28 -3.80 18.81
N VAL A 30 -21.69 -2.89 18.04
CA VAL A 30 -20.30 -3.04 17.58
C VAL A 30 -19.32 -2.63 18.68
N ASP A 31 -18.60 -3.59 19.26
CA ASP A 31 -17.53 -3.31 20.22
C ASP A 31 -16.27 -2.79 19.53
N LEU A 32 -15.97 -1.51 19.74
CA LEU A 32 -14.74 -0.85 19.27
C LEU A 32 -13.49 -1.63 19.68
N GLN A 33 -13.48 -2.24 20.88
CA GLN A 33 -12.37 -3.07 21.37
C GLN A 33 -12.16 -4.33 20.54
N GLU A 34 -13.23 -5.05 20.25
CA GLU A 34 -13.20 -6.19 19.36
C GLU A 34 -12.72 -5.79 17.95
N LEU A 35 -13.22 -4.69 17.40
CA LEU A 35 -12.83 -4.23 16.07
C LEU A 35 -11.36 -3.79 15.99
N PHE A 36 -10.88 -3.07 17.00
CA PHE A 36 -9.48 -2.70 17.08
C PHE A 36 -8.59 -3.96 17.17
N SER A 37 -8.98 -4.91 18.02
CA SER A 37 -8.28 -6.19 18.18
C SER A 37 -8.23 -6.96 16.86
N ALA A 38 -9.36 -7.09 16.16
CA ALA A 38 -9.44 -7.77 14.87
C ALA A 38 -8.59 -7.08 13.80
N CYS A 39 -8.62 -5.75 13.72
CA CYS A 39 -7.80 -4.97 12.79
C CYS A 39 -6.30 -5.11 13.10
N HIS A 40 -5.93 -5.12 14.39
CA HIS A 40 -4.55 -5.33 14.83
C HIS A 40 -4.05 -6.76 14.58
N GLN A 41 -4.90 -7.75 14.82
CA GLN A 41 -4.62 -9.16 14.55
C GLN A 41 -4.41 -9.39 13.06
N GLU A 42 -5.26 -8.82 12.20
CA GLU A 42 -5.10 -8.90 10.74
C GLU A 42 -3.79 -8.25 10.29
N LEU A 43 -3.44 -7.07 10.81
CA LEU A 43 -2.14 -6.43 10.53
C LEU A 43 -0.94 -7.31 10.92
N THR A 44 -1.06 -8.03 12.03
CA THR A 44 -0.01 -8.93 12.54
C THR A 44 0.08 -10.19 11.67
N GLU A 45 -1.06 -10.76 11.31
CA GLU A 45 -1.16 -11.92 10.43
C GLU A 45 -0.59 -11.62 9.03
N GLN A 46 -0.91 -10.45 8.48
CA GLN A 46 -0.38 -9.99 7.21
C GLN A 46 1.14 -9.77 7.27
N GLN A 47 1.68 -9.30 8.40
CA GLN A 47 3.13 -9.23 8.62
C GLN A 47 3.79 -10.60 8.67
N ARG A 48 3.16 -11.57 9.37
CA ARG A 48 3.63 -12.95 9.44
C ARG A 48 3.64 -13.61 8.06
N LYS A 49 2.53 -13.51 7.30
CA LYS A 49 2.41 -14.02 5.93
C LYS A 49 3.47 -13.41 5.01
N ARG A 50 3.72 -12.11 5.13
CA ARG A 50 4.80 -11.43 4.39
C ARG A 50 6.15 -12.06 4.71
N ASP A 51 6.50 -12.23 5.98
CA ASP A 51 7.80 -12.77 6.40
C ASP A 51 8.00 -14.23 5.99
N GLN A 52 6.95 -15.04 6.07
CA GLN A 52 6.94 -16.41 5.55
C GLN A 52 7.15 -16.43 4.03
N LEU A 53 6.47 -15.54 3.30
CA LEU A 53 6.61 -15.42 1.86
C LEU A 53 8.03 -14.99 1.49
N ILE A 54 8.62 -14.02 2.21
CA ILE A 54 10.01 -13.61 2.00
C ILE A 54 10.96 -14.79 2.19
N ALA A 55 10.84 -15.53 3.30
CA ALA A 55 11.68 -16.70 3.55
C ALA A 55 11.53 -17.75 2.46
N PHE A 56 10.29 -18.09 2.08
CA PHE A 56 10.00 -19.05 1.02
C PHE A 56 10.65 -18.67 -0.31
N TYR A 57 10.50 -17.43 -0.76
CA TYR A 57 11.07 -17.00 -2.04
C TYR A 57 12.60 -16.91 -1.98
N LEU A 58 13.22 -16.51 -0.85
CA LEU A 58 14.69 -16.54 -0.71
C LEU A 58 15.22 -17.98 -0.76
N THR A 59 14.56 -18.91 -0.07
CA THR A 59 14.94 -20.32 -0.10
C THR A 59 14.79 -20.90 -1.50
N LEU A 60 13.66 -20.64 -2.17
CA LEU A 60 13.42 -21.09 -3.54
C LEU A 60 14.45 -20.51 -4.51
N ALA A 61 14.75 -19.21 -4.40
CA ALA A 61 15.77 -18.57 -5.22
C ALA A 61 17.16 -19.18 -4.99
N GLY A 62 17.53 -19.43 -3.72
CA GLY A 62 18.78 -20.10 -3.37
C GLY A 62 18.90 -21.49 -4.00
N ILE A 63 17.88 -22.32 -3.85
CA ILE A 63 17.84 -23.68 -4.44
C ILE A 63 17.98 -23.60 -5.96
N LEU A 64 17.20 -22.75 -6.62
CA LEU A 64 17.21 -22.60 -8.07
C LEU A 64 18.57 -22.11 -8.58
N ILE A 65 19.19 -21.15 -7.91
CA ILE A 65 20.54 -20.69 -8.24
C ILE A 65 21.53 -21.85 -8.11
N SER A 66 21.50 -22.61 -7.00
CA SER A 66 22.38 -23.77 -6.82
C SER A 66 22.19 -24.83 -7.92
N VAL A 67 20.95 -25.14 -8.29
CA VAL A 67 20.64 -26.08 -9.39
C VAL A 67 21.12 -25.54 -10.74
N ALA A 68 21.01 -24.24 -10.98
CA ALA A 68 21.51 -23.62 -12.21
C ALA A 68 23.04 -23.67 -12.36
N PHE A 69 23.79 -23.85 -11.26
CA PHE A 69 25.24 -23.99 -11.29
C PHE A 69 25.72 -25.44 -11.15
N ALA A 70 24.81 -26.41 -11.05
CA ALA A 70 25.19 -27.82 -11.00
C ALA A 70 25.74 -28.32 -12.34
N ASP A 71 26.69 -29.26 -12.30
CA ASP A 71 27.42 -29.75 -13.47
C ASP A 71 26.51 -30.43 -14.52
N PHE A 72 25.38 -31.00 -14.09
CA PHE A 72 24.43 -31.66 -14.99
C PHE A 72 23.50 -30.70 -15.74
N ALA A 73 23.46 -29.41 -15.37
CA ALA A 73 22.54 -28.46 -15.96
C ALA A 73 23.00 -28.03 -17.36
N THR A 74 22.20 -28.33 -18.39
CA THR A 74 22.45 -27.83 -19.75
C THR A 74 22.22 -26.31 -19.83
N THR A 75 22.83 -25.63 -20.80
CA THR A 75 22.63 -24.19 -21.02
C THR A 75 21.16 -23.81 -21.17
N ALA A 76 20.38 -24.60 -21.92
CA ALA A 76 18.94 -24.39 -22.07
C ALA A 76 18.21 -24.48 -20.73
N TYR A 77 18.56 -25.46 -19.89
CA TYR A 77 17.98 -25.62 -18.56
C TYR A 77 18.32 -24.43 -17.63
N LYS A 78 19.55 -23.93 -17.68
CA LYS A 78 19.97 -22.74 -16.93
C LYS A 78 19.18 -21.49 -17.33
N ILE A 79 18.97 -21.28 -18.63
CA ILE A 79 18.15 -20.17 -19.15
C ILE A 79 16.73 -20.24 -18.59
N TRP A 80 16.10 -21.43 -18.59
CA TRP A 80 14.77 -21.62 -18.01
C TRP A 80 14.72 -21.33 -16.51
N ILE A 81 15.73 -21.76 -15.75
CA ILE A 81 15.81 -21.46 -14.32
C ILE A 81 15.92 -19.95 -14.09
N PHE A 82 16.81 -19.26 -14.81
CA PHE A 82 16.95 -17.82 -14.66
C PHE A 82 15.70 -17.06 -15.13
N ALA A 83 15.00 -17.53 -16.17
CA ALA A 83 13.72 -16.97 -16.59
C ALA A 83 12.66 -17.10 -15.48
N PHE A 84 12.61 -18.28 -14.83
CA PHE A 84 11.72 -18.52 -13.71
C PHE A 84 12.06 -17.64 -12.49
N LEU A 85 13.36 -17.46 -12.19
CA LEU A 85 13.82 -16.52 -11.15
C LEU A 85 13.42 -15.08 -11.44
N ALA A 86 13.50 -14.63 -12.69
CA ALA A 86 13.06 -13.31 -13.10
C ALA A 86 11.54 -13.14 -12.96
N LEU A 87 10.76 -14.16 -13.34
CA LEU A 87 9.31 -14.18 -13.14
C LEU A 87 8.94 -14.09 -11.64
N LEU A 88 9.62 -14.89 -10.81
CA LEU A 88 9.45 -14.87 -9.36
C LEU A 88 9.81 -13.50 -8.77
N GLY A 89 10.93 -12.91 -9.18
CA GLY A 89 11.34 -11.58 -8.74
C GLY A 89 10.32 -10.50 -9.13
N PHE A 90 9.85 -10.50 -10.38
CA PHE A 90 8.82 -9.57 -10.84
C PHE A 90 7.52 -9.72 -10.04
N GLY A 91 6.99 -10.95 -9.93
CA GLY A 91 5.77 -11.24 -9.19
C GLY A 91 5.88 -10.85 -7.72
N TRP A 92 7.02 -11.15 -7.09
CA TRP A 92 7.29 -10.78 -5.71
C TRP A 92 7.26 -9.26 -5.52
N THR A 93 7.88 -8.49 -6.41
CA THR A 93 7.89 -7.03 -6.30
C THR A 93 6.48 -6.43 -6.36
N VAL A 94 5.61 -6.98 -7.21
CA VAL A 94 4.20 -6.59 -7.30
C VAL A 94 3.45 -6.89 -6.00
N VAL A 95 3.65 -8.07 -5.41
CA VAL A 95 3.02 -8.49 -4.15
C VAL A 95 3.45 -7.59 -2.99
N ILE A 96 4.76 -7.32 -2.84
CA ILE A 96 5.28 -6.43 -1.79
C ILE A 96 4.67 -5.04 -1.93
N LEU A 97 4.61 -4.51 -3.15
CA LEU A 97 4.08 -3.18 -3.42
C LEU A 97 2.60 -3.09 -3.05
N ARG A 98 1.79 -4.10 -3.39
CA ARG A 98 0.37 -4.17 -2.96
C ARG A 98 0.26 -4.25 -1.43
N TYR A 99 1.02 -5.14 -0.80
CA TYR A 99 1.04 -5.30 0.65
C TYR A 99 1.40 -3.99 1.36
N ARG A 100 2.37 -3.22 0.84
CA ARG A 100 2.80 -1.98 1.48
C ARG A 100 1.74 -0.89 1.44
N ILE A 101 1.01 -0.77 0.33
CA ILE A 101 -0.13 0.17 0.22
C ILE A 101 -1.22 -0.25 1.21
N TYR A 102 -1.55 -1.55 1.24
CA TYR A 102 -2.55 -2.11 2.15
C TYR A 102 -2.20 -1.85 3.63
N LYS A 103 -0.95 -2.12 4.04
CA LYS A 103 -0.47 -1.84 5.40
C LYS A 103 -0.63 -0.38 5.79
N GLU A 104 -0.44 0.55 4.86
CA GLU A 104 -0.63 1.98 5.13
C GLU A 104 -2.09 2.32 5.43
N VAL A 105 -3.03 1.83 4.61
CA VAL A 105 -4.48 2.05 4.82
C VAL A 105 -4.92 1.47 6.16
N TYR A 106 -4.45 0.27 6.49
CA TYR A 106 -4.76 -0.38 7.75
C TYR A 106 -4.23 0.36 8.95
N TRP A 107 -3.01 0.88 8.86
CA TRP A 107 -2.43 1.65 9.94
C TRP A 107 -3.19 2.97 10.17
N ILE A 108 -3.71 3.59 9.10
CA ILE A 108 -4.63 4.73 9.20
C ILE A 108 -5.94 4.30 9.86
N THR A 109 -6.48 3.15 9.45
CA THR A 109 -7.71 2.56 10.03
C THR A 109 -7.58 2.31 11.53
N CYS A 110 -6.50 1.68 11.99
CA CYS A 110 -6.26 1.47 13.43
C CYS A 110 -6.24 2.80 14.20
N ARG A 111 -5.63 3.85 13.63
CA ARG A 111 -5.58 5.17 14.26
C ARG A 111 -6.94 5.85 14.30
N THR A 112 -7.76 5.66 13.27
CA THR A 112 -9.15 6.11 13.24
C THR A 112 -9.93 5.43 14.36
N ILE A 113 -9.85 4.10 14.49
CA ILE A 113 -10.50 3.36 15.58
C ILE A 113 -9.98 3.82 16.95
N SER A 114 -8.66 4.01 17.10
CA SER A 114 -8.07 4.57 18.33
C SER A 114 -8.63 5.94 18.69
N ALA A 115 -8.91 6.80 17.71
CA ALA A 115 -9.52 8.10 17.92
C ALA A 115 -11.02 8.00 18.28
N LEU A 116 -11.73 7.00 17.76
CA LEU A 116 -13.14 6.78 18.10
C LEU A 116 -13.35 6.41 19.57
N TYR A 117 -12.37 5.79 20.27
CA TYR A 117 -12.49 5.53 21.72
C TYR A 117 -12.63 6.78 22.59
N THR A 118 -12.25 7.96 22.09
CA THR A 118 -12.40 9.21 22.84
C THR A 118 -13.76 9.87 22.62
N VAL A 119 -14.63 9.25 21.81
CA VAL A 119 -15.98 9.73 21.50
C VAL A 119 -16.99 8.81 22.20
N GLU A 120 -18.06 9.39 22.71
CA GLU A 120 -19.17 8.62 23.28
C GLU A 120 -19.83 7.76 22.18
N ARG A 121 -20.10 6.48 22.47
CA ARG A 121 -20.53 5.48 21.45
C ARG A 121 -21.79 5.91 20.71
N ASP A 122 -22.73 6.53 21.42
CA ASP A 122 -24.00 7.04 20.92
C ASP A 122 -23.88 8.27 20.02
N LYS A 123 -22.67 8.81 19.83
CA LYS A 123 -22.38 9.93 18.93
C LYS A 123 -21.61 9.50 17.68
N ILE A 124 -21.36 8.21 17.52
CA ILE A 124 -20.60 7.69 16.37
C ILE A 124 -21.54 7.54 15.17
N SER A 125 -21.37 8.43 14.18
CA SER A 125 -22.01 8.38 12.88
C SER A 125 -21.02 8.01 11.77
N LYS A 126 -21.54 7.59 10.61
CA LYS A 126 -20.73 7.30 9.42
C LYS A 126 -19.90 8.50 8.98
N GLU A 127 -20.53 9.67 8.97
CA GLU A 127 -19.93 10.94 8.58
C GLU A 127 -18.77 11.29 9.53
N LEU A 128 -18.95 11.06 10.83
CA LEU A 128 -17.90 11.25 11.82
C LEU A 128 -16.71 10.30 11.59
N ILE A 129 -16.96 9.01 11.30
CA ILE A 129 -15.90 8.05 11.00
C ILE A 129 -15.12 8.48 9.75
N GLN A 130 -15.81 8.88 8.69
CA GLN A 130 -15.19 9.35 7.45
C GLN A 130 -14.38 10.63 7.67
N ALA A 131 -14.88 11.58 8.46
CA ALA A 131 -14.17 12.80 8.83
C ALA A 131 -12.91 12.51 9.67
N ILE A 132 -12.99 11.62 10.65
CA ILE A 132 -11.83 11.21 11.46
C ILE A 132 -10.82 10.43 10.61
N PHE A 133 -11.28 9.58 9.69
CA PHE A 133 -10.42 8.87 8.75
C PHE A 133 -9.66 9.84 7.85
N TYR A 134 -10.36 10.80 7.22
CA TYR A 134 -9.76 11.85 6.42
C TYR A 134 -8.71 12.65 7.20
N ARG A 135 -9.02 13.08 8.43
CA ARG A 135 -8.07 13.79 9.31
C ARG A 135 -6.85 12.94 9.66
N THR A 136 -7.05 11.65 9.86
CA THR A 136 -5.95 10.73 10.16
C THR A 136 -5.02 10.60 8.96
N MET A 137 -5.57 10.52 7.74
CA MET A 137 -4.80 10.59 6.49
C MET A 137 -4.06 11.91 6.36
N GLU A 138 -4.75 13.04 6.54
CA GLU A 138 -4.17 14.37 6.43
C GLU A 138 -3.03 14.56 7.42
N LYS A 139 -3.20 14.16 8.69
CA LYS A 139 -2.15 14.24 9.72
C LYS A 139 -0.94 13.38 9.35
N ARG A 140 -1.15 12.18 8.80
CA ARG A 140 -0.07 11.29 8.34
C ARG A 140 0.71 11.92 7.17
N VAL A 141 0.01 12.51 6.21
CA VAL A 141 0.58 13.22 5.05
C VAL A 141 1.34 14.46 5.51
N ARG A 142 0.71 15.36 6.27
CA ARG A 142 1.35 16.56 6.84
C ARG A 142 2.56 16.19 7.71
N GLY A 143 2.51 15.09 8.46
CA GLY A 143 3.66 14.60 9.24
C GLY A 143 4.84 14.14 8.37
N ARG A 144 4.55 13.50 7.22
CA ARG A 144 5.59 13.13 6.23
C ARG A 144 6.18 14.35 5.55
N LEU A 145 5.34 15.34 5.25
CA LEU A 145 5.70 16.56 4.51
C LEU A 145 6.37 17.64 5.36
N LYS A 146 5.97 17.80 6.63
CA LYS A 146 6.62 18.75 7.56
C LYS A 146 8.09 18.42 7.81
N ARG A 147 8.49 17.16 7.64
CA ARG A 147 9.89 16.74 7.76
C ARG A 147 10.78 17.26 6.63
N ASP A 148 10.21 17.72 5.53
CA ASP A 148 10.99 18.15 4.38
C ASP A 148 10.33 19.35 3.67
N LYS A 149 10.83 20.56 3.97
CA LYS A 149 10.32 21.82 3.42
C LYS A 149 10.33 21.87 1.89
N ARG A 150 11.18 21.05 1.23
CA ARG A 150 11.27 20.95 -0.24
C ARG A 150 10.18 20.10 -0.89
N THR A 151 9.53 19.20 -0.16
CA THR A 151 8.46 18.32 -0.69
C THR A 151 7.06 18.92 -0.60
N ASN A 152 6.91 20.08 0.06
CA ASN A 152 5.63 20.81 0.19
C ASN A 152 5.17 21.50 -1.10
N GLU A 153 6.03 21.60 -2.11
CA GLU A 153 5.66 22.16 -3.39
C GLU A 153 4.86 21.15 -4.21
N LEU A 154 3.54 21.30 -4.16
CA LEU A 154 2.62 20.70 -5.10
C LEU A 154 3.02 21.11 -6.52
N VAL A 155 3.14 20.14 -7.42
CA VAL A 155 3.44 20.39 -8.84
C VAL A 155 2.13 20.59 -9.58
N SER A 156 2.04 21.61 -10.42
CA SER A 156 0.90 21.79 -11.30
C SER A 156 0.96 20.80 -12.46
N ASP A 157 -0.11 20.04 -12.64
CA ASP A 157 -0.34 19.18 -13.81
C ASP A 157 -0.50 20.04 -15.07
N ALA A 158 -0.45 19.43 -16.26
CA ALA A 158 -0.70 20.09 -17.55
C ALA A 158 -2.08 20.80 -17.63
N LYS A 159 -3.01 20.39 -16.74
CA LYS A 159 -4.34 21.00 -16.57
C LYS A 159 -4.40 22.04 -15.42
N GLY A 160 -3.27 22.52 -14.92
CA GLY A 160 -3.18 23.49 -13.81
C GLY A 160 -3.55 22.94 -12.43
N ARG A 161 -3.87 21.65 -12.30
CA ARG A 161 -4.24 21.03 -11.02
C ARG A 161 -3.01 20.71 -10.18
N LYS A 162 -3.03 21.08 -8.90
CA LYS A 162 -1.97 20.76 -7.95
C LYS A 162 -1.93 19.25 -7.68
N LYS A 163 -0.75 18.63 -7.76
CA LYS A 163 -0.50 17.20 -7.51
C LYS A 163 0.78 16.97 -6.72
N TRP A 164 0.84 15.85 -6.00
CA TRP A 164 2.08 15.39 -5.38
C TRP A 164 3.06 14.88 -6.45
N SER A 165 4.33 15.27 -6.36
CA SER A 165 5.38 14.68 -7.19
C SER A 165 5.89 13.39 -6.57
N ALA A 166 5.61 12.25 -7.22
CA ALA A 166 6.11 10.95 -6.82
C ALA A 166 7.65 10.91 -6.72
N TRP A 167 8.36 11.64 -7.59
CA TRP A 167 9.83 11.74 -7.55
C TRP A 167 10.35 12.42 -6.30
N ARG A 168 9.76 13.58 -5.95
CA ARG A 168 10.18 14.36 -4.78
C ARG A 168 9.90 13.55 -3.51
N LEU A 169 8.74 12.90 -3.44
CA LEU A 169 8.38 12.01 -2.33
C LEU A 169 9.33 10.79 -2.24
N PHE A 170 9.75 10.24 -3.38
CA PHE A 170 10.75 9.19 -3.46
C PHE A 170 12.08 9.64 -2.86
N LYS A 171 12.62 10.77 -3.33
CA LYS A 171 13.90 11.31 -2.86
C LYS A 171 13.89 11.65 -1.37
N ALA A 172 12.80 12.26 -0.89
CA ALA A 172 12.65 12.68 0.51
C ALA A 172 12.61 11.50 1.49
N HIS A 173 12.17 10.33 1.04
CA HIS A 173 11.92 9.18 1.92
C HIS A 173 12.74 7.94 1.57
N PHE A 174 13.70 8.05 0.66
CA PHE A 174 14.58 6.94 0.26
C PHE A 174 15.30 6.31 1.47
N MET A 175 15.71 7.12 2.45
CA MET A 175 16.45 6.69 3.64
C MET A 175 15.56 6.47 4.89
N SER A 176 14.25 6.33 4.73
CA SER A 176 13.36 6.11 5.89
C SER A 176 13.46 4.67 6.40
N ALA A 177 13.70 4.49 7.71
CA ALA A 177 13.74 3.17 8.36
C ALA A 177 12.47 2.33 8.10
N GLU A 178 11.29 2.96 8.01
CA GLU A 178 10.03 2.29 7.67
C GLU A 178 10.04 1.67 6.25
N LYS A 179 10.96 2.10 5.38
CA LYS A 179 11.05 1.71 3.96
C LYS A 179 12.26 0.84 3.65
N ILE A 180 13.26 0.75 4.53
CA ILE A 180 14.45 -0.09 4.32
C ILE A 180 14.06 -1.52 3.95
N MET A 181 13.13 -2.12 4.71
CA MET A 181 12.66 -3.47 4.43
C MET A 181 12.01 -3.61 3.04
N TYR A 182 11.24 -2.62 2.60
CA TYR A 182 10.65 -2.60 1.25
C TYR A 182 11.74 -2.45 0.18
N THR A 183 12.65 -1.51 0.36
CA THR A 183 13.73 -1.24 -0.60
C THR A 183 14.67 -2.43 -0.73
N THR A 184 14.99 -3.12 0.37
CA THR A 184 15.81 -4.34 0.36
C THR A 184 15.13 -5.44 -0.44
N MET A 185 13.83 -5.66 -0.25
CA MET A 185 13.12 -6.72 -0.98
C MET A 185 12.93 -6.40 -2.47
N ALA A 186 12.57 -5.16 -2.78
CA ALA A 186 12.50 -4.71 -4.16
C ALA A 186 13.86 -4.83 -4.85
N LEU A 187 14.95 -4.51 -4.15
CA LEU A 187 16.31 -4.67 -4.67
C LEU A 187 16.65 -6.14 -4.94
N ILE A 188 16.42 -7.05 -3.97
CA ILE A 188 16.66 -8.49 -4.16
C ILE A 188 15.89 -9.02 -5.37
N ALA A 189 14.61 -8.68 -5.47
CA ALA A 189 13.77 -9.11 -6.57
C ALA A 189 14.23 -8.56 -7.93
N CYS A 190 14.68 -7.30 -7.99
CA CYS A 190 15.24 -6.72 -9.21
C CYS A 190 16.60 -7.32 -9.58
N VAL A 191 17.40 -7.73 -8.60
CA VAL A 191 18.65 -8.49 -8.83
C VAL A 191 18.35 -9.82 -9.48
N LEU A 192 17.33 -10.57 -9.01
CA LEU A 192 16.91 -11.82 -9.64
C LEU A 192 16.51 -11.62 -11.12
N CYS A 193 15.80 -10.53 -11.43
CA CYS A 193 15.50 -10.16 -12.82
C CYS A 193 16.78 -9.83 -13.62
N GLY A 194 17.71 -9.06 -13.03
CA GLY A 194 18.97 -8.70 -13.66
C GLY A 194 19.87 -9.89 -13.97
N LEU A 195 19.86 -10.92 -13.11
CA LEU A 195 20.60 -12.18 -13.32
C LEU A 195 20.16 -12.89 -14.60
N PHE A 196 18.88 -12.87 -14.94
CA PHE A 196 18.38 -13.44 -16.19
C PHE A 196 18.98 -12.77 -17.42
N PHE A 197 18.93 -11.45 -17.48
CA PHE A 197 19.50 -10.71 -18.61
C PHE A 197 21.03 -10.87 -18.66
N GLY A 198 21.70 -10.80 -17.51
CA GLY A 198 23.14 -10.99 -17.41
C GLY A 198 23.60 -12.41 -17.77
N TYR A 199 22.74 -13.42 -17.61
CA TYR A 199 23.03 -14.78 -18.02
C TYR A 199 22.74 -15.03 -19.50
N CYS A 200 21.68 -14.45 -20.07
CA CYS A 200 21.23 -14.77 -21.43
C CYS A 200 22.00 -14.05 -22.53
N LEU A 201 22.42 -12.80 -22.30
CA LEU A 201 23.06 -11.96 -23.31
C LEU A 201 24.36 -12.51 -23.93
N PRO A 202 25.23 -13.26 -23.22
CA PRO A 202 26.42 -13.87 -23.85
C PRO A 202 26.04 -14.91 -24.90
N TYR A 203 24.94 -15.64 -24.68
CA TYR A 203 24.50 -16.71 -25.57
C TYR A 203 23.75 -16.21 -26.81
N TYR A 204 22.89 -15.20 -26.64
CA TYR A 204 22.05 -14.70 -27.74
C TYR A 204 22.68 -13.54 -28.51
N ALA A 205 23.52 -12.73 -27.86
CA ALA A 205 24.11 -11.53 -28.47
C ALA A 205 25.64 -11.62 -28.62
N GLY A 206 26.27 -12.75 -28.25
CA GLY A 206 27.72 -12.94 -28.35
C GLY A 206 28.53 -11.99 -27.48
N LEU A 207 27.92 -11.38 -26.46
CA LEU A 207 28.55 -10.41 -25.59
C LEU A 207 29.54 -11.09 -24.64
N ALA A 208 30.64 -10.41 -24.34
CA ALA A 208 31.56 -10.84 -23.29
C ALA A 208 30.80 -10.97 -21.95
N VAL A 209 31.15 -11.98 -21.15
CA VAL A 209 30.50 -12.27 -19.85
C VAL A 209 30.52 -11.05 -18.92
N SER A 210 31.62 -10.30 -18.91
CA SER A 210 31.76 -9.07 -18.12
C SER A 210 30.78 -7.98 -18.58
N SER A 211 30.67 -7.73 -19.88
CA SER A 211 29.72 -6.76 -20.45
C SER A 211 28.28 -7.16 -20.15
N SER A 212 27.96 -8.45 -20.26
CA SER A 212 26.64 -8.97 -19.95
C SER A 212 26.25 -8.79 -18.48
N ALA A 213 27.18 -9.08 -17.56
CA ALA A 213 26.95 -8.88 -16.13
C ALA A 213 26.66 -7.41 -15.79
N ILE A 214 27.38 -6.47 -16.42
CA ILE A 214 27.13 -5.02 -16.29
C ILE A 214 25.72 -4.68 -16.78
N ILE A 215 25.32 -5.17 -17.96
CA ILE A 215 23.98 -4.91 -18.51
C ILE A 215 22.89 -5.47 -17.58
N GLY A 216 23.06 -6.70 -17.07
CA GLY A 216 22.15 -7.29 -16.10
C GLY A 216 22.01 -6.46 -14.82
N ALA A 217 23.13 -5.95 -14.30
CA ALA A 217 23.13 -5.06 -13.13
C ALA A 217 22.41 -3.73 -13.42
N VAL A 218 22.67 -3.11 -14.58
CA VAL A 218 21.98 -1.87 -15.00
C VAL A 218 20.47 -2.10 -15.11
N ILE A 219 20.03 -3.21 -15.71
CA ILE A 219 18.62 -3.56 -15.81
C ILE A 219 18.00 -3.73 -14.41
N GLY A 220 18.69 -4.41 -13.50
CA GLY A 220 18.24 -4.55 -12.11
C GLY A 220 18.07 -3.18 -11.42
N VAL A 221 19.02 -2.26 -11.61
CA VAL A 221 18.92 -0.89 -11.07
C VAL A 221 17.75 -0.13 -11.68
N VAL A 222 17.56 -0.20 -13.00
CA VAL A 222 16.43 0.46 -13.70
C VAL A 222 15.10 -0.07 -13.19
N LEU A 223 14.96 -1.40 -13.05
CA LEU A 223 13.76 -2.02 -12.48
C LEU A 223 13.51 -1.56 -11.04
N TYR A 224 14.55 -1.46 -10.21
CA TYR A 224 14.43 -0.97 -8.85
C TYR A 224 13.87 0.46 -8.79
N PHE A 225 14.39 1.36 -9.64
CA PHE A 225 13.88 2.72 -9.74
C PHE A 225 12.44 2.76 -10.28
N PHE A 226 12.11 1.91 -11.26
CA PHE A 226 10.75 1.78 -11.79
C PHE A 226 9.76 1.32 -10.72
N PHE A 227 10.06 0.28 -9.95
CA PHE A 227 9.16 -0.21 -8.90
C PHE A 227 9.06 0.75 -7.72
N SER A 228 10.17 1.40 -7.37
CA SER A 228 10.15 2.47 -6.39
C SER A 228 9.25 3.61 -6.86
N TRP A 229 9.42 4.09 -8.09
CA TRP A 229 8.55 5.08 -8.69
C TRP A 229 7.07 4.69 -8.61
N LEU A 230 6.74 3.47 -9.04
CA LEU A 230 5.37 2.95 -9.02
C LEU A 230 4.78 2.94 -7.60
N TYR A 231 5.57 2.58 -6.59
CA TYR A 231 5.14 2.63 -5.20
C TYR A 231 4.79 4.04 -4.75
N TYR A 232 5.67 5.01 -5.03
CA TYR A 232 5.43 6.41 -4.68
C TYR A 232 4.27 7.01 -5.46
N TYR A 233 4.10 6.62 -6.72
CA TYR A 233 2.95 6.98 -7.52
C TYR A 233 1.63 6.48 -6.89
N LYS A 234 1.57 5.22 -6.47
CA LYS A 234 0.39 4.68 -5.77
C LYS A 234 0.15 5.35 -4.42
N MET A 235 1.21 5.68 -3.68
CA MET A 235 1.10 6.44 -2.43
C MET A 235 0.54 7.84 -2.68
N CYS A 236 1.00 8.56 -3.71
CA CYS A 236 0.44 9.85 -4.09
C CYS A 236 -1.06 9.72 -4.40
N HIS A 237 -1.43 8.73 -5.22
CA HIS A 237 -2.83 8.49 -5.54
C HIS A 237 -3.67 8.18 -4.28
N LEU A 238 -3.14 7.43 -3.31
CA LEU A 238 -3.83 7.17 -2.05
C LEU A 238 -4.11 8.47 -1.29
N TYR A 239 -3.21 9.45 -1.36
CA TYR A 239 -3.28 10.71 -0.64
C TYR A 239 -3.83 11.89 -1.46
N ASP A 240 -4.25 11.68 -2.70
CA ASP A 240 -4.83 12.73 -3.54
C ASP A 240 -6.10 13.35 -2.92
N VAL A 241 -6.81 12.59 -2.08
CA VAL A 241 -7.96 13.09 -1.29
C VAL A 241 -7.60 14.31 -0.42
N VAL A 242 -6.35 14.43 0.03
CA VAL A 242 -5.90 15.55 0.87
C VAL A 242 -5.72 16.84 0.05
N ILE A 243 -5.47 16.74 -1.26
CA ILE A 243 -5.33 17.91 -2.14
C ILE A 243 -6.70 18.33 -2.70
N SER A 244 -7.51 17.35 -3.09
CA SER A 244 -8.83 17.55 -3.67
C SER A 244 -9.87 16.80 -2.84
N PRO A 245 -10.30 17.36 -1.69
CA PRO A 245 -11.31 16.75 -0.84
C PRO A 245 -12.62 16.69 -1.64
N SER A 246 -12.93 15.50 -2.13
CA SER A 246 -14.19 15.17 -2.78
C SER A 246 -14.58 13.78 -2.29
N GLU A 247 -15.88 13.53 -2.13
CA GLU A 247 -16.37 12.23 -1.65
C GLU A 247 -15.83 11.08 -2.52
N ARG A 248 -15.81 11.26 -3.85
CA ARG A 248 -15.23 10.28 -4.79
C ARG A 248 -13.75 9.99 -4.52
N ALA A 249 -12.98 10.98 -4.10
CA ALA A 249 -11.57 10.81 -3.77
C ALA A 249 -11.38 10.13 -2.41
N LEU A 250 -12.31 10.29 -1.46
CA LEU A 250 -12.29 9.64 -0.15
C LEU A 250 -12.79 8.19 -0.21
N ASN A 251 -13.74 7.88 -1.09
CA ASN A 251 -14.28 6.53 -1.24
C ASN A 251 -13.19 5.51 -1.60
N LYS A 252 -12.26 5.87 -2.48
CA LYS A 252 -11.18 4.96 -2.91
C LYS A 252 -10.27 4.46 -1.76
N PRO A 253 -9.68 5.31 -0.90
CA PRO A 253 -8.93 4.85 0.28
C PRO A 253 -9.85 4.25 1.35
N TYR A 254 -11.10 4.71 1.46
CA TYR A 254 -12.06 4.20 2.44
C TYR A 254 -12.53 2.77 2.11
N GLU A 255 -12.80 2.45 0.85
CA GLU A 255 -13.12 1.09 0.35
C GLU A 255 -12.03 0.08 0.70
N MET A 256 -10.76 0.50 0.71
CA MET A 256 -9.65 -0.34 1.13
C MET A 256 -9.61 -0.57 2.66
N ALA A 257 -10.27 0.29 3.44
CA ALA A 257 -10.37 0.24 4.89
C ALA A 257 -11.61 -0.54 5.36
N TRP A 258 -11.81 -1.76 4.85
CA TRP A 258 -13.06 -2.54 5.04
C TRP A 258 -13.48 -2.74 6.51
N PHE A 259 -12.54 -2.74 7.46
CA PHE A 259 -12.85 -2.78 8.90
C PHE A 259 -13.74 -1.60 9.36
N LEU A 260 -13.67 -0.44 8.69
CA LEU A 260 -14.53 0.70 8.97
C LEU A 260 -15.93 0.56 8.37
N HIS A 261 -16.14 -0.38 7.44
CA HIS A 261 -17.43 -0.59 6.77
C HIS A 261 -18.42 -1.39 7.62
N ILE A 262 -17.92 -2.10 8.65
CA ILE A 262 -18.76 -2.77 9.65
C ILE A 262 -19.67 -1.75 10.37
N TYR A 263 -19.23 -0.49 10.45
CA TYR A 263 -20.01 0.63 10.99
C TYR A 263 -20.94 1.29 9.96
N VAL A 264 -20.88 0.93 8.69
CA VAL A 264 -21.61 1.65 7.61
C VAL A 264 -22.89 0.93 7.19
N GLY A 265 -23.19 -0.26 7.75
CA GLY A 265 -24.40 -1.00 7.39
C GLY A 265 -24.43 -1.30 5.90
N GLY A 266 -23.38 -1.94 5.38
CA GLY A 266 -23.33 -2.33 3.99
C GLY A 266 -22.08 -3.14 3.69
N THR A 267 -22.24 -4.45 3.53
CA THR A 267 -21.36 -5.20 2.64
C THR A 267 -21.20 -4.40 1.34
N PRO A 268 -20.00 -4.26 0.76
CA PRO A 268 -19.90 -3.74 -0.59
C PRO A 268 -20.81 -4.59 -1.46
N LYS A 269 -21.93 -4.03 -1.93
CA LYS A 269 -22.73 -4.67 -2.96
C LYS A 269 -21.76 -4.83 -4.12
N SER A 270 -21.28 -6.05 -4.34
CA SER A 270 -20.69 -6.37 -5.63
C SER A 270 -21.79 -6.07 -6.63
N ASP A 271 -21.50 -5.17 -7.58
CA ASP A 271 -22.34 -4.91 -8.74
C ASP A 271 -22.40 -6.15 -9.66
N ALA A 272 -22.84 -7.29 -9.12
CA ALA A 272 -23.48 -8.34 -9.88
C ALA A 272 -24.97 -7.99 -9.84
N ALA A 273 -25.37 -7.18 -10.81
CA ALA A 273 -26.76 -6.94 -11.10
C ALA A 273 -27.45 -8.29 -11.31
N GLU A 274 -28.24 -8.73 -10.33
CA GLU A 274 -29.38 -9.59 -10.61
C GLU A 274 -30.35 -8.74 -11.45
N PRO A 275 -30.70 -9.16 -12.67
CA PRO A 275 -31.78 -8.51 -13.38
C PRO A 275 -33.08 -8.79 -12.60
N GLU A 276 -33.66 -7.75 -12.00
CA GLU A 276 -35.07 -7.72 -11.61
C GLU A 276 -35.90 -8.05 -12.86
N ASN A 277 -36.35 -9.30 -12.98
CA ASN A 277 -37.42 -9.62 -13.90
C ASN A 277 -38.74 -9.26 -13.21
N LYS A 278 -39.16 -8.00 -13.40
CA LYS A 278 -40.54 -7.59 -13.20
C LYS A 278 -41.14 -7.27 -14.56
N SER A 279 -42.03 -8.14 -15.03
CA SER A 279 -43.26 -7.67 -15.66
C SER A 279 -44.39 -8.64 -15.29
N ASP A 280 -45.24 -8.19 -14.38
CA ASP A 280 -46.58 -8.70 -14.24
C ASP A 280 -47.43 -8.27 -15.45
N ALA A 281 -48.35 -9.17 -15.83
CA ALA A 281 -49.64 -8.95 -16.49
C ALA A 281 -49.68 -8.53 -17.98
N ALA A 282 -49.98 -9.52 -18.83
CA ALA A 282 -51.26 -9.61 -19.56
C ALA A 282 -51.54 -11.07 -19.95
#